data_AF-A0A962CN93-F1
#
_entry.id   AF-A0A962CN93-F1
#
_cell.length_a   1.000
_cell.length_b   1.000
_cell.length_c   1.000
_cell.angle_alpha   90.00
_cell.angle_beta   90.00
_cell.angle_gamma   90.00
#
_symmetry.space_group_name_H-M   'P 1'
#
loop_
_entity.id
_entity.type
_entity.pdbx_description
1 polymer ?
#
loop_
_entity_poly.entity_id
_entity_poly.type
_entity_poly.pdbx_seq_one_letter_code
_entity_poly.pdbx_strand_id
1 'polypeptide(L)'
;MSEKPKSDKNNDETAQGVFSAVDSVAQRLSTIEQFIARRFDEISMEINATSQQVDMAEEGIIKRFAEILEILKAVSYAGDGSTAANAGVELDAVVEMTEQAANRILDAADHLTSRIEEEKNSSTDEGRKQAFEEMGKDVEEIYMACSFQDITGQRIRKTLENLRIIEDRLGSALDKMGIQIDVNPEDHVAIKNKLSTQNDIDNFFQTKKGEN
;
A
#
# COMPACT_ATOMS: atom_id res chain seq x y z
N MET A 1 -106.97 43.84 1.42
CA MET A 1 -105.60 44.38 1.37
C MET A 1 -104.65 43.21 1.50
N SER A 2 -103.88 42.94 0.45
CA SER A 2 -102.92 41.84 0.37
C SER A 2 -101.58 42.28 0.94
N GLU A 3 -101.06 41.57 1.94
CA GLU A 3 -99.66 41.70 2.37
C GLU A 3 -98.86 40.49 1.85
N LYS A 4 -97.82 40.79 1.06
CA LYS A 4 -96.88 39.85 0.45
C LYS A 4 -95.90 39.26 1.49
N PRO A 5 -95.35 38.07 1.24
CA PRO A 5 -94.43 37.42 2.17
C PRO A 5 -93.02 38.05 2.13
N LYS A 6 -92.43 38.29 3.30
CA LYS A 6 -90.99 38.59 3.48
C LYS A 6 -90.27 37.30 3.87
N SER A 7 -89.79 36.52 2.91
CA SER A 7 -88.94 35.35 3.18
C SER A 7 -88.23 34.90 1.91
N ASP A 8 -87.15 35.58 1.53
CA ASP A 8 -86.22 35.06 0.49
C ASP A 8 -84.83 35.72 0.54
N LYS A 9 -84.71 36.99 0.96
CA LYS A 9 -83.43 37.73 0.94
C LYS A 9 -82.32 37.18 1.86
N ASN A 10 -82.66 36.68 3.06
CA ASN A 10 -81.63 36.25 4.02
C ASN A 10 -80.97 34.90 3.64
N ASN A 11 -81.70 34.01 2.96
CA ASN A 11 -81.13 32.75 2.46
C ASN A 11 -80.22 32.98 1.25
N ASP A 12 -80.55 33.96 0.40
CA ASP A 12 -79.76 34.32 -0.78
C ASP A 12 -78.41 34.96 -0.40
N GLU A 13 -78.37 35.83 0.61
CA GLU A 13 -77.13 36.41 1.15
C GLU A 13 -76.22 35.36 1.82
N THR A 14 -76.81 34.41 2.56
CA THR A 14 -76.05 33.32 3.20
C THR A 14 -75.48 32.35 2.15
N ALA A 15 -76.26 32.03 1.11
CA ALA A 15 -75.81 31.21 -0.01
C ALA A 15 -74.66 31.91 -0.77
N GLN A 16 -74.78 33.21 -1.07
CA GLN A 16 -73.71 34.00 -1.70
C GLN A 16 -72.42 34.06 -0.85
N GLY A 17 -72.54 34.16 0.48
CA GLY A 17 -71.40 34.08 1.39
C GLY A 17 -70.68 32.73 1.35
N VAL A 18 -71.43 31.62 1.29
CA VAL A 18 -70.86 30.28 1.14
C VAL A 18 -70.22 30.08 -0.24
N PHE A 19 -70.84 30.54 -1.33
CA PHE A 19 -70.27 30.45 -2.67
C PHE A 19 -68.95 31.23 -2.79
N SER A 20 -68.87 32.43 -2.24
CA SER A 20 -67.61 33.21 -2.24
C SER A 20 -66.49 32.58 -1.40
N ALA A 21 -66.84 31.94 -0.28
CA ALA A 21 -65.87 31.19 0.52
C ALA A 21 -65.36 29.95 -0.22
N VAL A 22 -66.24 29.22 -0.91
CA VAL A 22 -65.88 28.07 -1.76
C VAL A 22 -64.97 28.49 -2.92
N ASP A 23 -65.29 29.60 -3.60
CA ASP A 23 -64.43 30.16 -4.66
C ASP A 23 -63.05 30.56 -4.13
N SER A 24 -62.98 31.16 -2.93
CA SER A 24 -61.70 31.51 -2.30
C SER A 24 -60.86 30.27 -2.00
N VAL A 25 -61.48 29.18 -1.51
CA VAL A 25 -60.80 27.91 -1.27
C VAL A 25 -60.34 27.28 -2.59
N ALA A 26 -61.19 27.27 -3.62
CA ALA A 26 -60.84 26.74 -4.94
C ALA A 26 -59.64 27.49 -5.56
N GLN A 27 -59.59 28.81 -5.42
CA GLN A 27 -58.49 29.63 -5.90
C GLN A 27 -57.19 29.35 -5.14
N ARG A 28 -57.26 29.13 -3.82
CA ARG A 28 -56.10 28.72 -3.01
C ARG A 28 -55.61 27.33 -3.37
N LEU A 29 -56.52 26.38 -3.59
CA LEU A 29 -56.17 25.03 -4.04
C LEU A 29 -55.48 25.05 -5.41
N SER A 30 -55.98 25.86 -6.35
CA SER A 30 -55.32 26.04 -7.66
C SER A 30 -53.92 26.65 -7.52
N THR A 31 -53.73 27.60 -6.62
CA THR A 31 -52.40 28.17 -6.33
C THR A 31 -51.45 27.13 -5.75
N ILE A 32 -51.94 26.28 -4.86
CA ILE A 32 -51.16 25.17 -4.27
C ILE A 32 -50.82 24.13 -5.36
N GLU A 33 -51.76 23.79 -6.24
CA GLU A 33 -51.52 22.87 -7.35
C GLU A 33 -50.39 23.38 -8.26
N GLN A 34 -50.43 24.67 -8.65
CA GLN A 34 -49.38 25.29 -9.46
C GLN A 34 -48.03 25.33 -8.73
N PHE A 35 -48.04 25.63 -7.43
CA PHE A 35 -46.83 25.60 -6.62
C PHE A 35 -46.23 24.20 -6.51
N ILE A 36 -47.06 23.18 -6.28
CA ILE A 36 -46.64 21.78 -6.20
C ILE A 36 -46.10 21.31 -7.54
N ALA A 37 -46.78 21.60 -8.64
CA ALA A 37 -46.32 21.23 -9.99
C ALA A 37 -44.93 21.82 -10.28
N ARG A 38 -44.76 23.12 -10.03
CA ARG A 38 -43.45 23.78 -10.18
C ARG A 38 -42.39 23.14 -9.28
N ARG A 39 -42.74 22.80 -8.04
CA ARG A 39 -41.75 22.21 -7.13
C ARG A 39 -41.38 20.79 -7.51
N PHE A 40 -42.30 20.00 -8.06
CA PHE A 40 -41.99 18.70 -8.64
C PHE A 40 -41.03 18.81 -9.82
N ASP A 41 -41.23 19.80 -10.70
CA ASP A 41 -40.32 20.04 -11.83
C ASP A 41 -38.91 20.40 -11.33
N GLU A 42 -38.81 21.33 -10.38
CA GLU A 42 -37.53 21.74 -9.78
C GLU A 42 -36.81 20.58 -9.08
N ILE A 43 -37.53 19.81 -8.24
CA ILE A 43 -36.96 18.65 -7.54
C ILE A 43 -36.52 17.58 -8.55
N SER A 44 -37.30 17.34 -9.60
CA SER A 44 -36.93 16.36 -10.63
C SER A 44 -35.64 16.75 -11.34
N MET A 45 -35.45 18.04 -11.62
CA MET A 45 -34.21 18.57 -12.17
C MET A 45 -33.03 18.43 -11.18
N GLU A 46 -33.23 18.78 -9.91
CA GLU A 46 -32.20 18.65 -8.85
C GLU A 46 -31.78 17.19 -8.62
N ILE A 47 -32.75 16.26 -8.58
CA ILE A 47 -32.50 14.83 -8.43
C ILE A 47 -31.71 14.31 -9.63
N ASN A 48 -32.10 14.66 -10.85
CA ASN A 48 -31.39 14.23 -12.05
C ASN A 48 -29.95 14.76 -12.07
N ALA A 49 -29.74 16.03 -11.71
CA ALA A 49 -28.41 16.62 -11.62
C ALA A 49 -27.56 15.94 -10.53
N THR A 50 -28.16 15.61 -9.38
CA THR A 50 -27.48 14.93 -8.28
C THR A 50 -27.15 13.48 -8.65
N SER A 51 -28.06 12.77 -9.34
CA SER A 51 -27.81 11.42 -9.86
C SER A 51 -26.58 11.41 -10.77
N GLN A 52 -26.51 12.36 -11.73
CA GLN A 52 -25.36 12.48 -12.61
C GLN A 52 -24.06 12.79 -11.85
N GLN A 53 -24.11 13.65 -10.82
CA GLN A 53 -22.94 13.92 -9.99
C GLN A 53 -22.46 12.69 -9.23
N VAL A 54 -23.39 11.87 -8.73
CA VAL A 54 -23.06 10.60 -8.06
C VAL A 54 -22.43 9.61 -9.05
N ASP A 55 -23.01 9.46 -10.25
CA ASP A 55 -22.45 8.57 -11.29
C ASP A 55 -21.02 8.98 -11.66
N MET A 56 -20.78 10.27 -11.87
CA MET A 56 -19.44 10.81 -12.15
C MET A 56 -18.45 10.59 -11.00
N ALA A 57 -18.93 10.71 -9.75
CA ALA A 57 -18.10 10.43 -8.57
C ALA A 57 -17.77 8.94 -8.45
N GLU A 58 -18.73 8.06 -8.73
CA GLU A 58 -18.55 6.61 -8.72
C GLU A 58 -17.52 6.16 -9.76
N GLU A 59 -17.63 6.64 -11.01
CA GLU A 59 -16.65 6.38 -12.06
C GLU A 59 -15.25 6.87 -11.67
N GLY A 60 -15.18 8.06 -11.06
CA GLY A 60 -13.92 8.63 -10.56
C GLY A 60 -13.28 7.76 -9.49
N ILE A 61 -14.06 7.24 -8.55
CA ILE A 61 -13.60 6.34 -7.48
C ILE A 61 -13.12 5.02 -8.07
N ILE A 62 -13.88 4.39 -8.98
CA ILE A 62 -13.49 3.13 -9.64
C ILE A 62 -12.16 3.27 -10.35
N LYS A 63 -11.97 4.36 -11.12
CA LYS A 63 -10.71 4.62 -11.82
C LYS A 63 -9.53 4.76 -10.86
N ARG A 64 -9.72 5.48 -9.75
CA ARG A 64 -8.67 5.67 -8.72
C ARG A 64 -8.32 4.36 -8.01
N PHE A 65 -9.31 3.53 -7.68
CA PHE A 65 -9.06 2.19 -7.15
C PHE A 65 -8.34 1.29 -8.14
N ALA A 66 -8.67 1.38 -9.44
CA ALA A 66 -7.94 0.65 -10.47
C ALA A 66 -6.47 1.06 -10.54
N GLU A 67 -6.16 2.37 -10.45
CA GLU A 67 -4.78 2.88 -10.39
C GLU A 67 -4.02 2.35 -9.15
N ILE A 68 -4.66 2.31 -7.98
CA ILE A 68 -4.06 1.72 -6.77
C ILE A 68 -3.80 0.23 -6.95
N LEU A 69 -4.79 -0.52 -7.45
CA LEU A 69 -4.66 -1.96 -7.68
C LEU A 69 -3.57 -2.26 -8.71
N GLU A 70 -3.37 -1.40 -9.71
CA GLU A 70 -2.27 -1.52 -10.66
C GLU A 70 -0.90 -1.31 -9.99
N ILE A 71 -0.78 -0.29 -9.12
CA ILE A 71 0.44 -0.06 -8.33
C ILE A 71 0.70 -1.23 -7.37
N LEU A 72 -0.33 -1.74 -6.67
CA LEU A 72 -0.22 -2.88 -5.76
C LEU A 72 0.09 -4.19 -6.50
N LYS A 73 -0.49 -4.39 -7.69
CA LYS A 73 -0.21 -5.55 -8.54
C LYS A 73 1.22 -5.53 -9.06
N ALA A 74 1.81 -4.34 -9.27
CA ALA A 74 3.23 -4.25 -9.48
C ALA A 74 3.96 -4.89 -8.29
N VAL A 75 3.65 -4.54 -7.04
CA VAL A 75 4.27 -5.17 -5.84
C VAL A 75 4.02 -6.69 -5.76
N SER A 76 2.84 -7.13 -6.19
CA SER A 76 2.32 -8.48 -5.99
C SER A 76 2.47 -9.37 -7.22
N TYR A 77 3.71 -9.62 -7.64
CA TYR A 77 4.01 -10.82 -8.46
C TYR A 77 3.65 -10.69 -9.95
N ALA A 78 4.36 -9.84 -10.69
CA ALA A 78 4.35 -9.87 -12.16
C ALA A 78 5.64 -9.28 -12.75
N GLY A 79 6.68 -10.09 -12.94
CA GLY A 79 7.88 -9.68 -13.66
C GLY A 79 9.00 -10.71 -13.67
N ASP A 80 9.83 -10.66 -14.72
CA ASP A 80 11.02 -11.48 -14.97
C ASP A 80 12.29 -11.01 -14.22
N GLY A 81 12.11 -10.20 -13.16
CA GLY A 81 13.21 -9.58 -12.40
C GLY A 81 13.61 -8.18 -12.86
N SER A 82 13.01 -7.63 -13.92
CA SER A 82 13.42 -6.34 -14.50
C SER A 82 12.75 -5.09 -13.90
N THR A 83 11.75 -5.23 -13.02
CA THR A 83 10.90 -4.10 -12.58
C THR A 83 10.81 -4.00 -11.06
N ALA A 84 10.57 -2.78 -10.53
CA ALA A 84 10.37 -2.49 -9.11
C ALA A 84 9.27 -3.35 -8.43
N ALA A 85 8.42 -3.96 -9.26
CA ALA A 85 7.42 -4.95 -8.95
C ALA A 85 7.91 -6.20 -8.17
N ASN A 86 9.21 -6.49 -8.20
CA ASN A 86 9.70 -7.80 -7.75
C ASN A 86 10.21 -7.82 -6.31
N ALA A 87 9.83 -6.87 -5.46
CA ALA A 87 10.42 -6.74 -4.14
C ALA A 87 10.25 -8.00 -3.27
N GLY A 88 9.10 -8.69 -3.37
CA GLY A 88 8.87 -9.95 -2.67
C GLY A 88 9.79 -11.08 -3.13
N VAL A 89 9.89 -11.29 -4.46
CA VAL A 89 10.74 -12.34 -5.04
C VAL A 89 12.23 -12.07 -4.83
N GLU A 90 12.65 -10.80 -4.90
CA GLU A 90 14.02 -10.42 -4.56
C GLU A 90 14.33 -10.67 -3.08
N LEU A 91 13.37 -10.42 -2.18
CA LEU A 91 13.54 -10.71 -0.75
C LEU A 91 13.60 -12.22 -0.49
N ASP A 92 12.77 -13.02 -1.15
CA ASP A 92 12.81 -14.49 -1.04
C ASP A 92 14.14 -15.05 -1.56
N ALA A 93 14.60 -14.56 -2.73
CA ALA A 93 15.90 -14.95 -3.29
C ALA A 93 17.05 -14.55 -2.36
N VAL A 94 16.97 -13.36 -1.74
CA VAL A 94 17.90 -12.92 -0.70
C VAL A 94 17.93 -13.91 0.46
N VAL A 95 16.78 -14.27 1.01
CA VAL A 95 16.68 -15.21 2.15
C VAL A 95 17.33 -16.54 1.79
N GLU A 96 16.99 -17.10 0.63
CA GLU A 96 17.56 -18.36 0.13
C GLU A 96 19.10 -18.29 -0.01
N MET A 97 19.64 -17.22 -0.62
CA MET A 97 21.09 -17.04 -0.74
C MET A 97 21.77 -16.88 0.62
N THR A 98 21.17 -16.17 1.58
CA THR A 98 21.73 -16.07 2.93
C THR A 98 21.75 -17.40 3.65
N GLU A 99 20.69 -18.22 3.50
CA GLU A 99 20.62 -19.54 4.11
C GLU A 99 21.69 -20.47 3.50
N GLN A 100 21.83 -20.47 2.17
CA GLN A 100 22.87 -21.23 1.48
C GLN A 100 24.28 -20.79 1.89
N ALA A 101 24.55 -19.49 1.98
CA ALA A 101 25.84 -18.96 2.42
C ALA A 101 26.13 -19.35 3.87
N ALA A 102 25.14 -19.25 4.77
CA ALA A 102 25.30 -19.65 6.17
C ALA A 102 25.61 -21.15 6.31
N ASN A 103 24.88 -22.01 5.58
CA ASN A 103 25.15 -23.45 5.59
C ASN A 103 26.56 -23.76 5.08
N ARG A 104 27.01 -23.14 3.97
CA ARG A 104 28.38 -23.34 3.46
C ARG A 104 29.46 -22.91 4.44
N ILE A 105 29.24 -21.81 5.17
CA ILE A 105 30.18 -21.34 6.20
C ILE A 105 30.25 -22.33 7.36
N LEU A 106 29.09 -22.83 7.84
CA LEU A 106 29.02 -23.81 8.92
C LEU A 106 29.66 -25.13 8.52
N ASP A 107 29.35 -25.65 7.34
CA ASP A 107 29.96 -26.87 6.81
C ASP A 107 31.48 -26.71 6.75
N ALA A 108 31.99 -25.67 6.09
CA ALA A 108 33.43 -25.45 5.97
C ALA A 108 34.13 -25.31 7.34
N ALA A 109 33.47 -24.71 8.34
CA ALA A 109 33.99 -24.62 9.70
C ALA A 109 34.01 -25.98 10.43
N ASP A 110 32.99 -26.81 10.22
CA ASP A 110 32.92 -28.18 10.78
C ASP A 110 33.99 -29.08 10.13
N HIS A 111 34.18 -28.96 8.81
CA HIS A 111 35.25 -29.63 8.07
C HIS A 111 36.63 -29.21 8.62
N LEU A 112 36.86 -27.91 8.82
CA LEU A 112 38.10 -27.39 9.40
C LEU A 112 38.35 -27.98 10.80
N THR A 113 37.33 -27.99 11.66
CA THR A 113 37.43 -28.50 13.03
C THR A 113 37.77 -29.99 13.04
N SER A 114 37.08 -30.78 12.21
CA SER A 114 37.31 -32.23 12.07
C SER A 114 38.75 -32.52 11.62
N ARG A 115 39.26 -31.78 10.64
CA ARG A 115 40.64 -31.93 10.16
C ARG A 115 41.67 -31.57 11.22
N ILE A 116 41.42 -30.54 12.04
CA ILE A 116 42.30 -30.15 13.15
C ILE A 116 42.40 -31.28 14.18
N GLU A 117 41.27 -31.93 14.50
CA GLU A 117 41.22 -33.06 15.42
C GLU A 117 41.89 -34.32 14.86
N GLU A 118 41.70 -34.62 13.57
CA GLU A 118 42.38 -35.73 12.88
C GLU A 118 43.90 -35.54 12.87
N GLU A 119 44.38 -34.34 12.56
CA GLU A 119 45.81 -34.04 12.53
C GLU A 119 46.47 -34.12 13.91
N LYS A 120 45.76 -33.73 14.97
CA LYS A 120 46.27 -33.86 16.34
C LYS A 120 46.63 -35.31 16.70
N ASN A 121 46.05 -36.28 16.00
CA ASN A 121 46.30 -37.71 16.18
C ASN A 121 47.25 -38.31 15.11
N SER A 122 47.66 -37.52 14.11
CA SER A 122 48.53 -37.93 13.00
C SER A 122 50.01 -37.75 13.36
N SER A 123 50.84 -38.75 13.02
CA SER A 123 52.28 -38.76 13.37
C SER A 123 53.21 -38.58 12.15
N THR A 124 52.66 -38.46 10.95
CA THR A 124 53.43 -38.46 9.69
C THR A 124 53.48 -37.08 9.05
N ASP A 125 54.65 -36.70 8.55
CA ASP A 125 54.88 -35.36 7.99
C ASP A 125 54.10 -35.09 6.69
N GLU A 126 53.90 -36.12 5.87
CA GLU A 126 53.08 -36.01 4.64
C GLU A 126 51.58 -35.86 4.95
N GLY A 127 51.08 -36.55 5.99
CA GLY A 127 49.70 -36.37 6.47
C GLY A 127 49.44 -34.94 6.94
N ARG A 128 50.41 -34.37 7.67
CA ARG A 128 50.39 -32.97 8.11
C ARG A 128 50.25 -32.01 6.94
N LYS A 129 51.09 -32.20 5.93
CA LYS A 129 51.15 -31.30 4.78
C LYS A 129 49.84 -31.34 3.99
N GLN A 130 49.27 -32.52 3.78
CA GLN A 130 47.98 -32.69 3.12
C GLN A 130 46.84 -32.04 3.92
N ALA A 131 46.81 -32.24 5.24
CA ALA A 131 45.80 -31.64 6.09
C ALA A 131 45.86 -30.10 6.10
N PHE A 132 47.04 -29.51 6.10
CA PHE A 132 47.21 -28.06 5.96
C PHE A 132 46.69 -27.53 4.60
N GLU A 133 46.91 -28.25 3.51
CA GLU A 133 46.35 -27.88 2.20
C GLU A 133 44.82 -27.95 2.19
N GLU A 134 44.23 -28.98 2.81
CA GLU A 134 42.79 -29.16 2.87
C GLU A 134 42.12 -28.13 3.79
N MET A 135 42.72 -27.82 4.94
CA MET A 135 42.29 -26.71 5.80
C MET A 135 42.36 -25.36 5.08
N GLY A 136 43.38 -25.15 4.23
CA GLY A 136 43.50 -23.96 3.41
C GLY A 136 42.32 -23.79 2.45
N LYS A 137 41.82 -24.89 1.88
CA LYS A 137 40.63 -24.89 1.01
C LYS A 137 39.35 -24.61 1.80
N ASP A 138 39.21 -25.16 3.00
CA ASP A 138 38.04 -24.89 3.86
C ASP A 138 37.97 -23.41 4.25
N VAL A 139 39.13 -22.78 4.54
CA VAL A 139 39.22 -21.32 4.78
C VAL A 139 38.87 -20.51 3.52
N GLU A 140 39.33 -20.93 2.33
CA GLU A 140 38.98 -20.28 1.06
C GLU A 140 37.47 -20.36 0.78
N GLU A 141 36.84 -21.50 1.07
CA GLU A 141 35.40 -21.71 0.93
C GLU A 141 34.59 -20.78 1.86
N ILE A 142 35.04 -20.56 3.10
CA ILE A 142 34.44 -19.57 4.02
C ILE A 142 34.54 -18.16 3.42
N TYR A 143 35.70 -17.76 2.89
CA TYR A 143 35.85 -16.44 2.26
C TYR A 143 34.94 -16.27 1.04
N MET A 144 34.83 -17.30 0.20
CA MET A 144 33.94 -17.29 -0.95
C MET A 144 32.47 -17.17 -0.53
N ALA A 145 32.02 -17.94 0.46
CA ALA A 145 30.65 -17.90 0.97
C ALA A 145 30.32 -16.53 1.59
N CYS A 146 31.24 -15.94 2.37
CA CYS A 146 31.09 -14.58 2.91
C CYS A 146 31.02 -13.51 1.80
N SER A 147 31.79 -13.65 0.72
CA SER A 147 31.73 -12.71 -0.41
C SER A 147 30.36 -12.74 -1.10
N PHE A 148 29.73 -13.92 -1.22
CA PHE A 148 28.36 -14.04 -1.74
C PHE A 148 27.30 -13.42 -0.82
N GLN A 149 27.55 -13.36 0.49
CA GLN A 149 26.69 -12.66 1.44
C GLN A 149 26.69 -11.13 1.20
N ASP A 150 27.81 -10.53 0.77
CA ASP A 150 27.82 -9.09 0.43
C ASP A 150 26.92 -8.77 -0.77
N ILE A 151 26.93 -9.63 -1.81
CA ILE A 151 26.02 -9.50 -2.95
C ILE A 151 24.55 -9.56 -2.47
N THR A 152 24.28 -10.37 -1.45
CA THR A 152 22.96 -10.44 -0.81
C THR A 152 22.60 -9.14 -0.09
N GLY A 153 23.55 -8.53 0.63
CA GLY A 153 23.38 -7.21 1.25
C GLY A 153 23.13 -6.09 0.23
N GLN A 154 23.77 -6.15 -0.94
CA GLN A 154 23.49 -5.23 -2.05
C GLN A 154 22.09 -5.43 -2.64
N ARG A 155 21.64 -6.68 -2.80
CA ARG A 155 20.27 -7.00 -3.27
C ARG A 155 19.18 -6.57 -2.29
N ILE A 156 19.40 -6.71 -0.98
CA ILE A 156 18.50 -6.15 0.05
C ILE A 156 18.37 -4.64 -0.12
N ARG A 157 19.49 -3.91 -0.22
CA ARG A 157 19.47 -2.45 -0.39
C ARG A 157 18.68 -2.02 -1.62
N LYS A 158 18.89 -2.69 -2.76
CA LYS A 158 18.16 -2.43 -4.01
C LYS A 158 16.66 -2.72 -3.89
N THR A 159 16.30 -3.81 -3.20
CA THR A 159 14.91 -4.19 -2.94
C THR A 159 14.19 -3.14 -2.10
N LEU A 160 14.85 -2.64 -1.05
CA LEU A 160 14.31 -1.58 -0.20
C LEU A 160 14.15 -0.25 -0.94
N GLU A 161 15.08 0.09 -1.83
CA GLU A 161 14.95 1.26 -2.70
C GLU A 161 13.74 1.14 -3.63
N ASN A 162 13.51 -0.04 -4.22
CA ASN A 162 12.33 -0.30 -5.03
C ASN A 162 11.02 -0.16 -4.24
N LEU A 163 10.99 -0.65 -3.00
CA LEU A 163 9.82 -0.50 -2.11
C LEU A 163 9.54 0.98 -1.79
N ARG A 164 10.57 1.80 -1.59
CA ARG A 164 10.39 3.26 -1.40
C ARG A 164 9.78 3.94 -2.61
N ILE A 165 10.22 3.57 -3.82
CA ILE A 165 9.65 4.11 -5.07
C ILE A 165 8.17 3.75 -5.18
N ILE A 166 7.79 2.53 -4.78
CA ILE A 166 6.38 2.10 -4.75
C ILE A 166 5.59 2.92 -3.74
N GLU A 167 6.12 3.11 -2.54
CA GLU A 167 5.48 3.89 -1.48
C GLU A 167 5.25 5.35 -1.89
N ASP A 168 6.25 6.01 -2.48
CA ASP A 168 6.11 7.37 -3.01
C ASP A 168 5.01 7.46 -4.09
N ARG A 169 4.94 6.45 -4.96
CA ARG A 169 3.91 6.37 -6.01
C ARG A 169 2.53 6.14 -5.42
N LEU A 170 2.41 5.29 -4.40
CA LEU A 170 1.15 5.02 -3.70
C LEU A 170 0.69 6.25 -2.91
N GLY A 171 1.59 6.91 -2.18
CA GLY A 171 1.32 8.17 -1.48
C GLY A 171 0.84 9.26 -2.45
N SER A 172 1.51 9.40 -3.61
CA SER A 172 1.09 10.32 -4.67
C SER A 172 -0.28 9.97 -5.27
N ALA A 173 -0.61 8.69 -5.40
CA ALA A 173 -1.93 8.26 -5.87
C ALA A 173 -3.01 8.58 -4.84
N LEU A 174 -2.74 8.37 -3.56
CA LEU A 174 -3.67 8.62 -2.45
C LEU A 174 -3.88 10.12 -2.18
N ASP A 175 -2.85 10.95 -2.34
CA ASP A 175 -2.97 12.41 -2.26
C ASP A 175 -3.89 12.97 -3.37
N LYS A 176 -3.78 12.43 -4.60
CA LYS A 176 -4.74 12.76 -5.69
C LYS A 176 -6.18 12.36 -5.36
N MET A 177 -6.38 11.44 -4.40
CA MET A 177 -7.69 11.06 -3.89
C MET A 177 -8.19 11.98 -2.77
N GLY A 178 -7.36 12.89 -2.26
CA GLY A 178 -7.64 13.71 -1.09
C GLY A 178 -7.43 12.96 0.23
N ILE A 179 -6.80 11.80 0.19
CA ILE A 179 -6.44 11.01 1.38
C ILE A 179 -5.02 11.38 1.75
N GLN A 180 -4.86 12.20 2.79
CA GLN A 180 -3.54 12.50 3.33
C GLN A 180 -3.07 11.35 4.20
N ILE A 181 -1.96 10.76 3.81
CA ILE A 181 -1.26 9.76 4.61
C ILE A 181 -0.05 10.45 5.22
N ASP A 182 0.03 10.40 6.54
CA ASP A 182 1.22 10.82 7.27
C ASP A 182 2.28 9.73 7.11
N VAL A 183 3.08 9.82 6.05
CA VAL A 183 4.22 8.94 5.83
C VAL A 183 5.38 9.54 6.60
N ASN A 184 5.70 9.00 7.78
CA ASN A 184 6.81 9.49 8.59
C ASN A 184 8.14 9.12 7.91
N PRO A 185 8.95 10.09 7.43
CA PRO A 185 10.21 9.80 6.75
C PRO A 185 11.21 9.06 7.64
N GLU A 186 11.09 9.17 8.97
CA GLU A 186 11.99 8.50 9.93
C GLU A 186 11.78 6.99 10.00
N ASP A 187 10.59 6.47 9.69
CA ASP A 187 10.31 5.03 9.69
C ASP A 187 11.18 4.29 8.65
N HIS A 188 11.61 5.00 7.60
CA HIS A 188 12.44 4.46 6.51
C HIS A 188 13.94 4.53 6.76
N VAL A 189 14.41 5.30 7.76
CA VAL A 189 15.85 5.52 8.05
C VAL A 189 16.46 4.37 8.84
N ALA A 190 15.66 3.60 9.57
CA ALA A 190 16.12 2.53 10.45
C ALA A 190 16.98 1.46 9.75
N ILE A 191 16.84 1.27 8.43
CA ILE A 191 17.59 0.26 7.68
C ILE A 191 18.97 0.77 7.21
N LYS A 192 19.15 2.09 7.08
CA LYS A 192 20.40 2.66 6.54
C LYS A 192 21.60 2.50 7.49
N ASN A 193 21.36 2.26 8.78
CA ASN A 193 22.38 2.27 9.84
C ASN A 193 22.61 0.93 10.55
N LYS A 194 22.01 -0.18 10.11
CA LYS A 194 22.15 -1.48 10.81
C LYS A 194 22.76 -2.62 9.99
N LEU A 195 22.93 -2.47 8.68
CA LEU A 195 23.73 -3.42 7.90
C LEU A 195 25.17 -2.94 7.91
N SER A 196 26.02 -3.59 8.71
CA SER A 196 27.47 -3.41 8.65
C SER A 196 27.94 -3.58 7.19
N THR A 197 28.65 -2.59 6.66
CA THR A 197 29.24 -2.70 5.33
C THR A 197 30.53 -3.52 5.41
N GLN A 198 30.96 -4.14 4.30
CA GLN A 198 32.23 -4.86 4.26
C GLN A 198 33.39 -3.94 4.67
N ASN A 199 33.32 -2.65 4.33
CA ASN A 199 34.30 -1.66 4.80
C ASN A 199 34.32 -1.53 6.32
N ASP A 200 33.16 -1.60 7.00
CA ASP A 200 33.09 -1.54 8.47
C ASP A 200 33.68 -2.80 9.11
N ILE A 201 33.45 -3.96 8.50
CA ILE A 201 33.99 -5.25 8.93
C ILE A 201 35.51 -5.30 8.69
N ASP A 202 35.98 -4.85 7.52
CA ASP A 202 37.39 -4.78 7.17
C ASP A 202 38.14 -3.83 8.10
N ASN A 203 37.56 -2.67 8.40
CA ASN A 203 38.12 -1.71 9.36
C ASN A 203 38.18 -2.30 10.78
N PHE A 204 37.18 -3.09 11.18
CA PHE A 204 37.19 -3.79 12.47
C PHE A 204 38.31 -4.85 12.56
N PHE A 205 38.58 -5.60 11.49
CA PHE A 205 39.67 -6.58 11.48
C PHE A 205 41.06 -5.95 11.30
N GLN A 206 41.17 -4.81 10.61
CA GLN A 206 42.43 -4.07 10.46
C GLN A 206 42.85 -3.38 11.76
N THR A 207 41.89 -2.82 12.53
CA THR A 207 42.19 -2.21 13.83
C THR A 207 42.75 -3.22 14.83
N LYS A 208 42.26 -4.47 14.83
CA LYS A 208 42.83 -5.55 15.67
C LYS A 208 44.20 -6.07 15.22
N LYS A 209 44.57 -5.91 13.95
CA LYS A 209 45.92 -6.28 13.46
C LYS A 209 47.02 -5.30 13.89
N GLY A 210 46.65 -4.11 14.36
CA GLY A 210 47.59 -3.08 14.83
C GLY A 210 47.91 -3.12 16.33
N GLU A 211 47.31 -4.03 17.11
CA GLU A 211 47.46 -4.11 18.57
C GLU A 211 48.32 -5.29 19.08
N ASN A 212 49.04 -6.00 18.20
CA ASN A 212 50.04 -7.00 18.59
C ASN A 212 51.44 -6.67 18.06
#